data_AF-A0A5S9M3U4-F1
#
_entry.id   AF-A0A5S9M3U4-F1
#
_cell.length_a   1.000
_cell.length_b   1.000
_cell.length_c   1.000
_cell.angle_alpha   90.00
_cell.angle_beta   90.00
_cell.angle_gamma   90.00
#
_symmetry.space_group_name_H-M   'P 1'
#
loop_
_entity.id
_entity.type
_entity.pdbx_description
1 polymer ?
#
loop_
_entity_poly.entity_id
_entity_poly.type
_entity_poly.pdbx_seq_one_letter_code
_entity_poly.pdbx_strand_id
1 'polypeptide(L)'
;MPVYDLDKLEEHVQEVGDIPVAILTVPAVAAQSITDRLIALGIKGILNFTPARLNVPEHIRIHHIDLAVELQSLVYFLKHYSVTQED
;
A
#
# COMPACT_ATOMS: atom_id res chain seq x y z
N MET A 1 -2.13 5.52 18.20
CA MET A 1 -2.19 6.48 17.08
C MET A 1 -3.62 7.00 16.99
N PRO A 2 -3.84 8.31 16.84
CA PRO A 2 -5.17 8.86 16.59
C PRO A 2 -5.70 8.39 15.24
N VAL A 3 -7.03 8.31 15.11
CA VAL A 3 -7.73 8.04 13.85
C VAL A 3 -8.46 9.32 13.47
N TYR A 4 -8.24 9.78 12.25
CA TYR A 4 -8.84 10.99 11.71
C TYR A 4 -9.80 10.67 10.57
N ASP A 5 -10.75 11.58 10.33
CA ASP A 5 -11.63 11.51 9.17
C ASP A 5 -10.82 11.77 7.88
N LEU A 6 -11.13 11.04 6.82
CA LEU A 6 -10.46 11.17 5.52
C LEU A 6 -10.73 12.54 4.87
N ASP A 7 -11.86 13.18 5.21
CA ASP A 7 -12.17 14.53 4.71
C ASP A 7 -11.19 15.59 5.25
N LYS A 8 -10.45 15.28 6.31
CA LYS A 8 -9.42 16.14 6.91
C LYS A 8 -7.99 15.78 6.52
N LEU A 9 -7.81 14.94 5.50
CA LEU A 9 -6.49 14.46 5.08
C LEU A 9 -5.52 15.62 4.79
N GLU A 10 -5.94 16.59 3.99
CA GLU A 10 -5.11 17.73 3.58
C GLU A 10 -4.70 18.58 4.77
N GLU A 11 -5.64 18.89 5.68
CA GLU A 11 -5.42 19.64 6.92
C GLU A 11 -4.31 18.96 7.74
N HIS A 12 -4.48 17.67 8.05
CA HIS A 12 -3.56 16.96 8.93
C HIS A 12 -2.18 16.70 8.29
N VAL A 13 -2.13 16.40 6.99
CA VAL A 13 -0.83 16.22 6.31
C VAL A 13 -0.03 17.53 6.28
N GLN A 14 -0.71 18.67 6.10
CA GLN A 14 -0.07 19.99 6.14
C GLN A 14 0.37 20.38 7.56
N GLU A 15 -0.44 20.09 8.57
CA GLU A 15 -0.12 20.36 9.99
C GLU A 15 1.10 19.58 10.45
N VAL A 16 1.18 18.28 10.10
CA VAL A 16 2.31 17.42 10.48
C VAL A 16 3.57 17.81 9.72
N GLY A 17 3.44 18.10 8.42
CA GLY A 17 4.55 18.43 7.54
C GLY A 17 5.44 17.22 7.19
N ASP A 18 6.06 17.29 6.02
CA ASP A 18 7.08 16.35 5.52
C ASP A 18 6.76 14.85 5.71
N ILE A 19 5.62 14.40 5.17
CA ILE A 19 5.27 12.97 5.11
C ILE A 19 5.67 12.43 3.73
N PRO A 20 6.74 11.63 3.61
CA PRO A 20 7.20 11.14 2.32
C PRO A 20 6.47 9.87 1.85
N VAL A 21 5.84 9.12 2.76
CA VAL A 21 5.30 7.77 2.51
C VAL A 21 3.90 7.60 3.11
N ALA A 22 3.00 6.97 2.34
CA ALA A 22 1.69 6.50 2.81
C ALA A 22 1.53 4.98 2.65
N ILE A 23 0.65 4.39 3.46
CA ILE A 23 0.20 3.00 3.32
C ILE A 23 -1.28 3.01 2.96
N LEU A 24 -1.66 2.33 1.88
CA LEU A 24 -3.05 2.19 1.45
C LEU A 24 -3.60 0.80 1.76
N THR A 25 -4.64 0.75 2.58
CA THR A 25 -5.37 -0.45 3.01
C THR A 25 -6.89 -0.29 2.83
N VAL A 26 -7.29 0.42 1.78
CA VAL A 26 -8.68 0.76 1.47
C VAL A 26 -9.28 -0.18 0.39
N PRO A 27 -10.61 -0.22 0.23
CA PRO A 27 -11.23 -0.89 -0.92
C PRO A 27 -10.70 -0.32 -2.25
N ALA A 28 -10.57 -1.18 -3.27
CA ALA A 28 -9.97 -0.80 -4.56
C ALA A 28 -10.63 0.41 -5.23
N VAL A 29 -11.95 0.55 -5.09
CA VAL A 29 -12.73 1.66 -5.67
C VAL A 29 -12.35 3.04 -5.11
N ALA A 30 -11.75 3.08 -3.92
CA ALA A 30 -11.31 4.32 -3.27
C ALA A 30 -9.80 4.58 -3.44
N ALA A 31 -9.03 3.59 -3.89
CA ALA A 31 -7.57 3.64 -3.82
C ALA A 31 -6.96 4.71 -4.74
N GLN A 32 -7.48 4.87 -5.96
CA GLN A 32 -6.95 5.85 -6.91
C GLN A 32 -7.21 7.29 -6.45
N SER A 33 -8.45 7.62 -6.07
CA SER A 33 -8.79 8.99 -5.66
C SER A 33 -8.02 9.44 -4.41
N ILE A 34 -7.78 8.53 -3.47
CA ILE A 34 -6.95 8.81 -2.28
C ILE A 34 -5.48 8.96 -2.68
N THR A 35 -4.99 8.13 -3.59
CA THR A 35 -3.62 8.23 -4.14
C THR A 35 -3.36 9.58 -4.79
N ASP A 36 -4.29 10.05 -5.62
CA ASP A 36 -4.17 11.34 -6.30
C ASP A 36 -4.07 12.51 -5.30
N ARG A 37 -4.89 12.48 -4.24
CA ARG A 37 -4.83 13.46 -3.13
C ARG A 37 -3.49 13.41 -2.40
N LEU A 38 -3.01 12.22 -2.07
CA LEU A 38 -1.72 12.04 -1.39
C LEU A 38 -0.55 12.57 -2.22
N ILE A 39 -0.55 12.33 -3.54
CA ILE A 39 0.47 12.85 -4.45
C ILE A 39 0.45 14.37 -4.49
N ALA A 40 -0.74 14.99 -4.55
CA ALA A 40 -0.89 16.44 -4.51
C ALA A 40 -0.36 17.05 -3.21
N LEU A 41 -0.35 16.29 -2.12
CA LEU A 41 0.21 16.68 -0.81
C LEU A 41 1.72 16.42 -0.68
N GLY A 42 2.37 15.91 -1.74
CA GLY A 42 3.82 15.72 -1.78
C GLY A 42 4.32 14.35 -1.30
N ILE A 43 3.42 13.39 -1.09
CA ILE A 43 3.79 12.00 -0.84
C ILE A 43 4.56 11.46 -2.06
N LYS A 44 5.68 10.80 -1.81
CA LYS A 44 6.57 10.27 -2.86
C LYS A 44 6.55 8.75 -2.95
N GLY A 45 6.18 8.09 -1.85
CA GLY A 45 6.13 6.64 -1.76
C GLY A 45 4.75 6.15 -1.29
N ILE A 46 4.24 5.10 -1.92
CA ILE A 46 3.01 4.45 -1.48
C ILE A 46 3.23 2.95 -1.37
N LEU A 47 2.95 2.41 -0.18
CA LEU A 47 2.83 0.98 0.05
C LEU A 47 1.35 0.59 -0.15
N ASN A 48 1.06 -0.07 -1.28
CA ASN A 48 -0.30 -0.37 -1.70
C ASN A 48 -0.66 -1.82 -1.38
N PHE A 49 -1.49 -2.04 -0.36
CA PHE A 49 -2.09 -3.34 -0.01
C PHE A 49 -3.49 -3.52 -0.61
N THR A 50 -3.97 -2.55 -1.39
CA THR A 50 -5.25 -2.67 -2.09
C THR A 50 -5.06 -3.51 -3.35
N PRO A 51 -6.10 -4.20 -3.85
CA PRO A 51 -6.00 -4.92 -5.13
C PRO A 51 -6.04 -3.99 -6.35
N ALA A 52 -6.10 -2.67 -6.14
CA ALA A 52 -6.12 -1.70 -7.23
C ALA A 52 -4.73 -1.55 -7.87
N ARG A 53 -4.71 -1.47 -9.20
CA ARG A 53 -3.56 -0.94 -9.95
C ARG A 53 -3.69 0.58 -9.98
N LEU A 54 -2.74 1.25 -9.34
CA LEU A 54 -2.70 2.70 -9.24
C LEU A 54 -2.00 3.29 -10.47
N ASN A 55 -2.61 4.31 -11.08
CA ASN A 55 -1.98 5.12 -12.11
C ASN A 55 -1.32 6.31 -11.42
N VAL A 56 0.00 6.41 -11.50
CA VAL A 56 0.75 7.49 -10.87
C VAL A 56 1.85 8.01 -11.80
N PRO A 57 2.30 9.27 -11.64
CA PRO A 57 3.47 9.78 -12.35
C PRO A 57 4.75 8.98 -12.06
N GLU A 58 5.72 9.02 -12.96
CA GLU A 58 6.97 8.24 -12.85
C GLU A 58 7.79 8.55 -11.58
N HIS A 59 7.67 9.77 -11.04
CA HIS A 59 8.39 10.18 -9.83
C HIS A 59 7.80 9.60 -8.53
N ILE A 60 6.66 8.89 -8.60
CA ILE A 60 6.01 8.28 -7.45
C ILE A 60 6.37 6.81 -7.37
N ARG A 61 6.93 6.40 -6.24
CA ARG A 61 7.31 5.02 -5.99
C ARG A 61 6.15 4.24 -5.39
N ILE A 62 5.59 3.30 -6.15
CA ILE A 62 4.61 2.34 -5.63
C ILE A 62 5.30 1.02 -5.30
N HIS A 63 5.03 0.49 -4.10
CA HIS A 63 5.28 -0.90 -3.77
C HIS A 63 3.94 -1.58 -3.52
N HIS A 64 3.53 -2.43 -4.45
CA HIS A 64 2.28 -3.17 -4.37
C HIS A 64 2.51 -4.50 -3.66
N ILE A 65 1.69 -4.80 -2.66
CA ILE A 65 1.73 -6.03 -1.88
C ILE A 65 0.40 -6.75 -2.02
N ASP A 66 0.42 -7.91 -2.66
CA ASP A 66 -0.71 -8.82 -2.74
C ASP A 66 -0.48 -10.01 -1.79
N LEU A 67 -1.03 -9.90 -0.58
CA LEU A 67 -0.88 -10.94 0.44
C LEU A 67 -1.51 -12.27 0.02
N ALA A 68 -2.51 -12.27 -0.85
CA ALA A 68 -3.11 -13.51 -1.34
C ALA A 68 -2.13 -14.26 -2.25
N VAL A 69 -1.41 -13.55 -3.11
CA VAL A 69 -0.35 -14.12 -3.95
C VAL A 69 0.80 -14.64 -3.10
N GLU A 70 1.23 -13.89 -2.08
CA GLU A 70 2.30 -14.32 -1.17
C GLU A 70 1.91 -15.60 -0.40
N LEU A 71 0.69 -15.64 0.15
CA LEU A 71 0.19 -16.81 0.85
C LEU A 71 0.02 -18.01 -0.09
N GLN A 72 -0.50 -17.79 -1.31
CA GLN A 72 -0.62 -18.84 -2.31
C GLN A 72 0.75 -19.42 -2.67
N SER A 73 1.75 -18.55 -2.81
CA SER A 73 3.14 -18.97 -3.07
C SER A 73 3.67 -19.84 -1.93
N LEU A 74 3.49 -19.43 -0.68
CA LEU A 74 3.85 -20.23 0.49
C LEU A 74 3.16 -21.61 0.50
N VAL A 75 1.85 -21.65 0.28
CA VAL A 75 1.08 -22.89 0.23
C VAL A 75 1.54 -23.79 -0.92
N TYR A 76 1.85 -23.22 -2.08
CA TYR A 76 2.38 -23.96 -3.21
C TYR A 76 3.71 -24.64 -2.86
N PHE A 77 4.64 -23.91 -2.23
CA PHE A 77 5.92 -24.46 -1.80
C PHE A 77 5.74 -25.62 -0.82
N LEU A 78 4.89 -25.46 0.21
CA LEU A 78 4.63 -26.54 1.18
C LEU A 78 4.04 -27.80 0.54
N LYS A 79 3.27 -27.67 -0.56
CA LYS A 79 2.68 -28.81 -1.27
C LYS A 79 3.63 -29.53 -2.21
N HIS A 80 4.55 -28.80 -2.84
CA HIS A 80 5.40 -29.34 -3.92
C HIS A 80 6.86 -29.56 -3.50
N TYR A 81 7.27 -28.95 -2.40
CA TYR A 81 8.57 -29.12 -1.79
C TYR A 81 8.36 -29.42 -0.31
N SER A 82 8.32 -30.70 0.03
CA SER A 82 8.47 -31.12 1.42
C SER A 82 9.80 -30.59 1.93
N VAL A 83 9.80 -29.88 3.07
CA VAL A 83 11.02 -29.56 3.80
C VAL A 83 11.72 -30.89 4.06
N THR A 84 12.82 -31.15 3.38
CA THR A 84 13.66 -32.32 3.67
C THR A 84 14.02 -32.19 5.14
N GLN A 85 13.57 -33.12 5.97
CA GLN A 85 14.05 -33.20 7.35
C GLN A 85 15.54 -33.52 7.25
N GLU A 86 16.39 -32.61 7.70
CA GLU A 86 17.79 -32.93 8.00
C GLU A 86 17.75 -33.86 9.22
N ASP A 87 18.12 -35.13 9.00
CA ASP A 87 18.36 -36.13 10.05
C ASP A 87 19.59 -35.76 10.91
#